data_AF-A0A845ZTR6-F1
#
_entry.id   AF-A0A845ZTR6-F1
#
_cell.length_a   1.000
_cell.length_b   1.000
_cell.length_c   1.000
_cell.angle_alpha   90.00
_cell.angle_beta   90.00
_cell.angle_gamma   90.00
#
_symmetry.space_group_name_H-M   'P 1'
#
loop_
_entity.id
_entity.type
_entity.pdbx_description
1 polymer ?
#
loop_
_entity_poly.entity_id
_entity_poly.type
_entity_poly.pdbx_seq_one_letter_code
_entity_poly.pdbx_strand_id
1 'polypeptide(L)'
;MTNPRADYDNPWKEALSIYFESFMAFFFPEIDRNIDWERGYEFLDTEFQQVARDAEIGSREADKLVKVWRQDGEETWVLIHVEVQSQAQSVFAERMYVYNYRIFDMYRRKVVSLAVL
;
A
#
# COMPACT_ATOMS: atom_id res chain seq x y z
N MET A 1 26.90 -13.59 9.49
CA MET A 1 27.06 -12.33 8.75
C MET A 1 25.67 -11.74 8.55
N THR A 2 25.27 -10.82 9.43
CA THR A 2 24.03 -10.06 9.28
C THR A 2 24.24 -9.08 8.15
N ASN A 3 23.62 -9.34 7.00
CA ASN A 3 23.58 -8.38 5.91
C ASN A 3 22.89 -7.13 6.47
N PRO A 4 23.53 -5.95 6.53
CA PRO A 4 22.80 -4.74 6.89
C PRO A 4 21.65 -4.66 5.90
N ARG A 5 20.41 -4.57 6.38
CA ARG A 5 19.28 -4.13 5.56
C ARG A 5 19.69 -2.74 5.07
N ALA A 6 20.36 -2.70 3.91
CA ALA A 6 20.59 -1.46 3.22
C ALA A 6 19.19 -0.85 3.04
N ASP A 7 19.07 0.38 3.48
CA ASP A 7 17.85 1.16 3.62
C ASP A 7 17.29 1.54 2.23
N TYR A 8 17.02 0.51 1.42
CA TYR A 8 16.47 0.63 0.08
C TYR A 8 14.96 0.88 0.12
N ASP A 9 14.30 0.67 1.25
CA ASP A 9 12.84 0.83 1.37
C ASP A 9 12.45 2.31 1.44
N ASN A 10 13.29 3.15 2.07
CA ASN A 10 13.02 4.58 2.27
C ASN A 10 12.90 5.39 0.95
N PRO A 11 13.79 5.24 -0.06
CA PRO A 11 13.61 5.89 -1.36
C PRO A 11 12.34 5.46 -2.10
N TRP A 12 11.94 4.18 -2.00
CA TRP A 12 10.72 3.69 -2.65
C TRP A 12 9.45 4.22 -1.98
N LYS A 13 9.46 4.35 -0.66
CA LYS A 13 8.38 5.01 0.08
C LYS A 13 8.21 6.47 -0.34
N GLU A 14 9.32 7.20 -0.43
CA GLU A 14 9.31 8.60 -0.83
C GLU A 14 8.86 8.74 -2.29
N ALA A 15 9.38 7.90 -3.19
CA ALA A 15 8.97 7.85 -4.58
C ALA A 15 7.46 7.56 -4.73
N LEU A 16 6.93 6.58 -4.01
CA LEU A 16 5.50 6.28 -4.03
C LEU A 16 4.66 7.44 -3.48
N SER A 17 5.18 8.19 -2.51
CA SER A 17 4.49 9.36 -1.95
C SER A 17 4.45 10.54 -2.93
N ILE A 18 5.52 10.74 -3.71
CA ILE A 18 5.64 11.83 -4.69
C ILE A 18 4.93 11.48 -6.01
N TYR A 19 5.03 10.22 -6.44
CA TYR A 19 4.63 9.79 -7.79
C TYR A 19 3.45 8.81 -7.78
N PHE A 20 2.57 8.86 -6.78
CA PHE A 20 1.48 7.88 -6.64
C PHE A 20 0.62 7.71 -7.90
N GLU A 21 0.14 8.79 -8.50
CA GLU A 21 -0.67 8.73 -9.73
C GLU A 21 0.12 8.08 -10.88
N SER A 22 1.36 8.54 -11.13
CA SER A 22 2.22 7.94 -12.15
C SER A 22 2.56 6.47 -11.87
N PHE A 23 2.71 6.10 -10.60
CA PHE A 23 2.92 4.72 -10.17
C PHE A 23 1.71 3.85 -10.51
N MET A 24 0.49 4.31 -10.20
CA MET A 24 -0.74 3.60 -10.53
C MET A 24 -0.91 3.43 -12.03
N ALA A 25 -0.67 4.49 -12.81
CA ALA A 25 -0.72 4.44 -14.27
C ALA A 25 0.28 3.44 -14.86
N PHE A 26 1.48 3.31 -14.27
CA PHE A 26 2.52 2.42 -14.77
C PHE A 26 2.30 0.95 -14.39
N PHE A 27 2.05 0.66 -13.11
CA PHE A 27 1.95 -0.73 -12.61
C PHE A 27 0.53 -1.31 -12.69
N PHE A 28 -0.50 -0.47 -12.57
CA PHE A 28 -1.90 -0.90 -12.48
C PHE A 28 -2.83 -0.08 -13.39
N PRO A 29 -2.58 -0.03 -14.72
CA PRO A 29 -3.28 0.86 -15.64
C PRO A 29 -4.80 0.60 -15.75
N GLU A 30 -5.27 -0.58 -15.35
CA GLU A 30 -6.72 -0.86 -15.29
C GLU A 30 -7.38 -0.22 -14.06
N ILE A 31 -6.68 -0.21 -12.92
CA ILE A 31 -7.18 0.40 -11.69
C ILE A 31 -7.09 1.92 -11.80
N ASP A 32 -5.96 2.43 -12.30
CA ASP A 32 -5.71 3.84 -12.57
C ASP A 32 -6.87 4.50 -13.34
N ARG A 33 -7.30 3.90 -14.46
CA ARG A 33 -8.41 4.40 -15.29
C ARG A 33 -9.76 4.49 -14.57
N ASN A 34 -9.92 3.81 -13.44
CA ASN A 34 -11.15 3.84 -12.64
C ASN A 34 -11.07 4.84 -11.48
N ILE A 35 -9.92 5.47 -11.23
CA ILE A 35 -9.73 6.49 -10.19
C ILE A 35 -10.11 7.87 -10.75
N ASP A 36 -10.80 8.66 -9.94
CA ASP A 36 -11.07 10.07 -10.17
C ASP A 36 -9.91 10.91 -9.63
N TRP A 37 -8.93 11.16 -10.51
CA TRP A 37 -7.75 11.95 -10.18
C TRP A 37 -8.05 13.45 -9.99
N GLU A 38 -9.12 13.98 -10.59
CA GLU A 38 -9.51 15.38 -10.40
C GLU A 38 -9.93 15.66 -8.95
N ARG A 39 -10.54 14.67 -8.31
CA ARG A 39 -10.89 14.73 -6.88
C ARG A 39 -9.67 14.56 -5.96
N GLY A 40 -8.58 13.98 -6.46
CA GLY A 40 -7.35 13.72 -5.72
C GLY A 40 -7.40 12.44 -4.90
N TYR A 41 -6.46 12.31 -3.96
CA TYR A 41 -6.29 11.14 -3.10
C TYR A 41 -5.70 11.55 -1.74
N GLU A 42 -5.79 10.68 -0.75
CA GLU A 42 -5.32 10.95 0.61
C GLU A 42 -4.50 9.76 1.16
N PHE A 43 -3.30 10.03 1.65
CA PHE A 43 -2.50 9.01 2.34
C PHE A 43 -3.02 8.80 3.76
N LEU A 44 -3.37 7.55 4.08
CA LEU A 44 -3.90 7.14 5.38
C LEU A 44 -2.78 6.60 6.28
N ASP A 45 -1.71 7.37 6.44
CA ASP A 45 -0.51 6.94 7.18
C ASP A 45 -0.84 6.64 8.66
N THR A 46 -1.76 7.38 9.27
CA THR A 46 -2.15 7.18 10.69
C THR A 46 -2.92 5.88 10.87
N GLU A 47 -3.92 5.65 10.02
CA GLU A 47 -4.75 4.45 10.02
C GLU A 47 -3.89 3.22 9.73
N PHE A 48 -2.97 3.34 8.76
CA PHE A 48 -2.08 2.25 8.42
C PHE A 48 -1.10 1.92 9.56
N GLN A 49 -0.56 2.93 10.24
CA GLN A 49 0.28 2.71 11.42
C GLN A 49 -0.48 1.99 12.54
N GLN A 50 -1.77 2.30 12.75
CA GLN A 50 -2.59 1.60 13.72
C GLN A 50 -2.76 0.13 13.35
N VAL A 51 -3.10 -0.16 12.09
CA VAL A 51 -3.22 -1.54 11.58
C VAL A 51 -1.93 -2.33 11.71
N ALA A 52 -0.79 -1.72 11.34
CA ALA A 52 0.50 -2.40 11.36
C ALA A 52 0.99 -2.71 12.79
N ARG A 53 0.67 -1.85 13.77
CA ARG A 53 0.97 -2.10 15.18
C ARG A 53 0.16 -3.27 15.73
N ASP A 54 -1.15 -3.27 15.50
CA ASP A 54 -2.06 -4.31 15.99
C ASP A 54 -1.85 -5.68 15.31
N ALA A 55 -1.22 -5.68 14.14
CA ALA A 55 -0.86 -6.90 13.44
C ALA A 55 0.37 -7.60 14.05
N GLU A 56 1.16 -6.96 14.92
CA GLU A 56 2.45 -7.45 15.48
C GLU A 56 3.50 -7.90 14.44
N ILE A 57 3.19 -7.75 13.15
CA ILE A 57 4.04 -8.14 12.00
C ILE A 57 5.06 -7.03 11.66
N GLY A 58 4.88 -5.82 12.23
CA GLY A 58 5.68 -4.62 11.94
C GLY A 58 5.36 -4.05 10.56
N SER A 59 5.43 -2.72 10.39
CA SER A 59 5.26 -2.07 9.09
C SER A 59 6.53 -2.19 8.25
N ARG A 60 6.42 -2.56 6.97
CA ARG A 60 7.47 -2.25 6.00
C ARG A 60 7.38 -0.80 5.60
N GLU A 61 8.53 -0.16 5.38
CA GLU A 61 8.56 1.27 5.11
C GLU A 61 7.94 1.61 3.74
N ALA A 62 8.02 0.73 2.75
CA ALA A 62 7.49 0.95 1.42
C ALA A 62 5.98 0.70 1.27
N ASP A 63 5.33 0.04 2.24
CA ASP A 63 3.88 -0.22 2.16
C ASP A 63 3.09 1.08 2.43
N LYS A 64 2.04 1.33 1.65
CA LYS A 64 1.22 2.56 1.73
C LYS A 64 -0.27 2.25 1.63
N LEU A 65 -1.07 2.91 2.47
CA LEU A 65 -2.52 2.91 2.39
C LEU A 65 -3.00 4.26 1.86
N VAL A 66 -3.79 4.23 0.79
CA VAL A 66 -4.26 5.44 0.11
C VAL A 66 -5.76 5.37 -0.08
N LYS A 67 -6.46 6.41 0.31
CA LYS A 67 -7.86 6.63 -0.01
C LYS A 67 -7.97 7.30 -1.38
N VAL A 68 -8.76 6.70 -2.25
CA VAL A 68 -9.06 7.20 -3.59
C VAL A 68 -10.57 7.23 -3.80
N TRP A 69 -11.00 7.95 -4.83
CA TRP A 69 -12.37 7.90 -5.29
C TRP A 69 -12.43 7.27 -6.66
N ARG A 70 -13.42 6.40 -6.85
CA ARG A 70 -13.72 5.83 -8.15
C ARG A 70 -14.50 6.85 -8.99
N GLN A 71 -14.47 6.69 -10.31
CA GLN A 71 -15.23 7.52 -11.26
C GLN A 71 -16.76 7.53 -10.99
N ASP A 72 -17.29 6.50 -10.30
CA ASP A 72 -18.69 6.45 -9.85
C ASP A 72 -18.95 7.16 -8.51
N GLY A 73 -17.92 7.78 -7.93
CA GLY A 73 -17.96 8.50 -6.66
C GLY A 73 -17.73 7.62 -5.42
N GLU A 74 -17.60 6.30 -5.56
CA GLU A 74 -17.35 5.40 -4.43
C GLU A 74 -15.95 5.62 -3.84
N GLU A 75 -15.89 5.86 -2.52
CA GLU A 75 -14.63 5.86 -1.78
C GLU A 75 -14.07 4.44 -1.68
N THR A 76 -12.82 4.25 -2.10
CA THR A 76 -12.13 2.96 -2.02
C THR A 76 -10.74 3.15 -1.43
N TRP A 77 -10.29 2.20 -0.63
CA TRP A 77 -8.96 2.22 -0.05
C TRP A 77 -8.05 1.26 -0.84
N VAL A 78 -6.85 1.72 -1.19
CA VAL A 78 -5.84 0.98 -1.93
C VAL A 78 -4.65 0.76 -1.00
N LEU A 79 -4.34 -0.49 -0.72
CA LEU A 79 -3.18 -0.89 0.05
C LEU A 79 -2.09 -1.40 -0.90
N ILE A 80 -1.01 -0.65 -1.02
CA ILE A 80 0.12 -0.97 -1.90
C ILE A 80 1.23 -1.59 -1.07
N HIS A 81 1.71 -2.72 -1.55
CA HIS A 81 2.88 -3.42 -1.03
C HIS A 81 3.97 -3.42 -2.08
N VAL A 82 5.17 -2.98 -1.71
CA VAL A 82 6.34 -2.97 -2.59
C VAL A 82 7.43 -3.83 -1.96
N GLU A 83 7.93 -4.79 -2.72
CA GLU A 83 9.07 -5.63 -2.34
C GLU A 83 10.17 -5.48 -3.39
N VAL A 84 11.25 -4.80 -3.03
CA VAL A 84 12.36 -4.47 -3.95
C VAL A 84 13.52 -5.48 -3.84
N GLN A 85 13.46 -6.37 -2.86
CA GLN A 85 14.54 -7.30 -2.56
C GLN A 85 14.40 -8.59 -3.39
N SER A 86 15.50 -9.02 -4.00
CA SER A 86 15.58 -10.21 -4.89
C SER A 86 15.18 -11.57 -4.26
N GLN A 87 14.96 -11.62 -2.95
CA GLN A 87 14.48 -12.83 -2.27
C GLN A 87 13.06 -12.59 -1.76
N ALA A 88 12.10 -13.33 -2.35
CA ALA A 88 10.73 -13.35 -1.89
C ALA A 88 10.69 -13.73 -0.39
N GLN A 89 10.15 -12.85 0.44
CA GLN A 89 9.96 -13.17 1.84
C GLN A 89 8.77 -14.12 2.00
N SER A 90 8.99 -15.21 2.74
CA SER A 90 7.96 -16.22 3.02
C SER A 90 6.70 -15.64 3.69
N VAL A 91 6.84 -14.48 4.35
CA VAL A 91 5.76 -13.79 5.09
C VAL A 91 5.03 -12.71 4.27
N PHE A 92 5.41 -12.47 3.01
CA PHE A 92 4.82 -11.39 2.20
C PHE A 92 3.31 -11.56 2.00
N ALA A 93 2.89 -12.74 1.51
CA ALA A 93 1.48 -13.02 1.25
C ALA A 93 0.64 -13.01 2.53
N GLU A 94 1.18 -13.53 3.63
CA GLU A 94 0.53 -13.48 4.95
C GLU A 94 0.34 -12.04 5.43
N ARG A 95 1.36 -11.18 5.30
CA ARG A 95 1.28 -9.76 5.65
C ARG A 95 0.21 -9.03 4.85
N MET A 96 0.16 -9.25 3.52
CA MET A 96 -0.88 -8.66 2.67
C MET A 96 -2.28 -9.04 3.16
N TYR A 97 -2.49 -10.34 3.45
CA TYR A 97 -3.78 -10.83 3.93
C TYR A 97 -4.15 -10.23 5.28
N VAL A 98 -3.23 -10.22 6.25
CA VAL A 98 -3.48 -9.69 7.59
C VAL A 98 -3.83 -8.21 7.53
N TYR A 99 -3.07 -7.39 6.77
CA TYR A 99 -3.38 -5.97 6.65
C TYR A 99 -4.73 -5.72 5.99
N ASN A 100 -5.03 -6.41 4.89
CA ASN A 100 -6.32 -6.30 4.21
C ASN A 100 -7.49 -6.59 5.17
N TYR A 101 -7.43 -7.73 5.85
CA TYR A 101 -8.46 -8.15 6.80
C TYR A 101 -8.60 -7.15 7.96
N ARG A 102 -7.50 -6.68 8.53
CA ARG A 102 -7.53 -5.75 9.68
C ARG A 102 -8.09 -4.39 9.31
N ILE A 103 -7.77 -3.86 8.13
CA ILE A 103 -8.37 -2.61 7.66
C ILE A 103 -9.88 -2.77 7.52
N PHE A 104 -10.34 -3.89 6.93
CA PHE A 104 -11.76 -4.17 6.84
C PHE A 104 -12.43 -4.30 8.21
N ASP A 105 -11.81 -4.99 9.16
CA ASP A 105 -12.38 -5.20 10.50
C ASP A 105 -12.48 -3.90 11.30
N MET A 106 -11.44 -3.06 11.26
CA MET A 106 -11.36 -1.80 12.02
C MET A 106 -12.21 -0.67 11.41
N TYR A 107 -12.15 -0.51 10.09
CA TYR A 107 -12.73 0.67 9.42
C TYR A 107 -13.97 0.34 8.58
N ARG A 108 -14.29 -0.95 8.38
CA ARG A 108 -15.42 -1.42 7.55
C ARG A 108 -15.38 -0.87 6.12
N ARG A 109 -14.17 -0.70 5.59
CA ARG A 109 -13.92 -0.24 4.21
C ARG A 109 -13.45 -1.38 3.34
N LYS A 110 -13.92 -1.38 2.08
CA LYS A 110 -13.35 -2.25 1.05
C LYS A 110 -11.92 -1.80 0.78
N VAL A 111 -10.99 -2.74 0.82
CA VAL A 111 -9.58 -2.53 0.45
C VAL A 111 -9.23 -3.38 -0.75
N VAL A 112 -8.59 -2.75 -1.72
CA VAL A 112 -7.87 -3.45 -2.78
C VAL A 112 -6.40 -3.52 -2.38
N SER A 113 -5.85 -4.74 -2.29
CA SER A 113 -4.43 -4.95 -2.00
C SER A 113 -3.67 -5.18 -3.30
N LEU A 114 -2.63 -4.38 -3.52
CA LEU A 114 -1.78 -4.39 -4.71
C LEU A 114 -0.35 -4.73 -4.32
N ALA A 115 0.31 -5.58 -5.11
CA ALA A 115 1.69 -5.98 -4.89
C ALA A 115 2.56 -5.66 -6.10
N VAL A 116 3.73 -5.08 -5.85
CA VAL A 116 4.84 -4.98 -6.79
C VAL A 116 6.01 -5.77 -6.19
N LEU A 117 6.48 -6.79 -6.92
CA LEU A 117 7.49 -7.77 -6.51
C LEU A 117 8.76 -7.67 -7.37
#